data_AF-A0AAU5PK63-F1
#
_entry.id   AF-A0AAU5PK63-F1
#
_cell.length_a   1.000
_cell.length_b   1.000
_cell.length_c   1.000
_cell.angle_alpha   90.00
_cell.angle_beta   90.00
_cell.angle_gamma   90.00
#
_symmetry.space_group_name_H-M   'P 1'
#
loop_
_entity.id
_entity.type
_entity.pdbx_description
1 polymer ?
#
loop_
_entity_poly.entity_id
_entity_poly.type
_entity_poly.pdbx_seq_one_letter_code
_entity_poly.pdbx_strand_id
1 'polypeptide(L)' 'MNTKRRAATTLALVGLVQATIGTAFTVAESKEFGAPFFWSAAISFSCAWFAERRSTTS' A
#
# COMPACT_ATOMS: atom_id res chain seq x y z
N MET A 1 20.34 -7.97 5.16
CA MET A 1 18.99 -7.88 4.54
C MET A 1 19.01 -6.82 3.46
N ASN A 2 18.74 -7.21 2.21
CA ASN A 2 18.81 -6.35 1.03
C ASN A 2 17.92 -5.10 1.17
N THR A 3 18.48 -3.89 1.02
CA THR A 3 17.77 -2.59 1.15
C THR A 3 16.49 -2.53 0.31
N LYS A 4 16.50 -3.16 -0.87
CA LYS A 4 15.33 -3.27 -1.76
C LYS A 4 14.17 -4.04 -1.13
N ARG A 5 14.47 -5.10 -0.35
CA ARG A 5 13.47 -5.92 0.35
C ARG A 5 12.84 -5.16 1.51
N ARG A 6 13.63 -4.34 2.23
CA ARG A 6 13.11 -3.43 3.26
C ARG A 6 12.17 -2.38 2.65
N ALA A 7 12.54 -1.79 1.51
CA ALA A 7 11.69 -0.83 0.81
C ALA A 7 10.35 -1.43 0.35
N ALA A 8 10.36 -2.67 -0.18
CA ALA A 8 9.14 -3.38 -0.55
C ALA A 8 8.23 -3.61 0.66
N THR A 9 8.77 -4.08 1.79
CA THR A 9 7.99 -4.27 3.02
C THR A 9 7.43 -2.97 3.59
N THR A 10 8.18 -1.87 3.56
CA THR A 10 7.67 -0.58 4.06
C THR A 10 6.52 -0.07 3.19
N LEU A 11 6.61 -0.21 1.86
CA LEU A 11 5.53 0.19 0.96
C LEU A 11 4.27 -0.67 1.16
N ALA A 12 4.44 -1.98 1.39
CA ALA A 12 3.32 -2.86 1.72
C ALA A 12 2.65 -2.48 3.04
N LEU A 13 3.43 -2.13 4.07
CA LEU A 13 2.91 -1.68 5.37
C LEU A 13 2.14 -0.35 5.23
N VAL A 14 2.68 0.61 4.47
CA VAL A 14 2.00 1.89 4.20
C VAL A 14 0.68 1.65 3.47
N GLY A 15 0.67 0.80 2.44
CA GLY A 15 -0.55 0.44 1.72
C GLY A 15 -1.59 -0.22 2.63
N LEU A 16 -1.14 -1.07 3.57
CA LEU A 16 -2.02 -1.72 4.53
C LEU A 16 -2.66 -0.71 5.50
N VAL A 17 -1.89 0.25 6.00
CA VAL A 17 -2.40 1.35 6.85
C VAL A 17 -3.39 2.23 6.09
N GLN A 18 -3.10 2.57 4.82
CA GLN A 18 -4.03 3.34 3.99
C GLN A 18 -5.32 2.58 3.74
N ALA A 19 -5.25 1.26 3.51
CA ALA A 19 -6.43 0.42 3.31
C ALA A 19 -7.28 0.36 4.58
N THR A 20 -6.68 0.15 5.77
CA THR A 20 -7.44 0.09 7.02
C THR A 20 -8.12 1.42 7.33
N ILE A 21 -7.41 2.54 7.15
CA ILE A 21 -7.97 3.89 7.30
C ILE A 21 -9.11 4.10 6.30
N GLY A 22 -8.90 3.81 5.02
CA GLY A 22 -9.91 3.95 3.98
C GLY A 22 -11.16 3.11 4.24
N THR A 23 -11.00 1.90 4.78
CA THR A 23 -12.11 1.04 5.15
C THR A 23 -12.89 1.63 6.33
N ALA A 24 -12.20 2.10 7.36
CA ALA A 24 -12.84 2.75 8.51
C ALA A 24 -13.62 4.01 8.10
N PHE A 25 -13.05 4.87 7.26
CA PHE A 25 -13.74 6.06 6.75
C PHE A 25 -14.91 5.72 5.80
N THR A 26 -14.78 4.66 4.99
CA THR A 26 -15.89 4.17 4.15
C THR A 26 -17.08 3.72 5.01
N VAL A 27 -16.81 3.07 6.14
CA VAL A 27 -17.84 2.56 7.06
C VAL A 27 -18.44 3.67 7.91
N ALA A 28 -17.62 4.60 8.40
CA ALA A 28 -18.07 5.68 9.29
C ALA A 28 -18.82 6.80 8.56
N GLU A 29 -18.38 7.14 7.35
CA GLU A 29 -18.92 8.27 6.59
C GLU A 29 -19.60 7.76 5.32
N SER A 30 -18.83 7.66 4.23
CA SER A 30 -19.34 7.29 2.91
C SER A 30 -18.21 6.79 2.02
N LYS A 31 -18.58 6.06 0.97
CA LYS A 31 -17.64 5.50 -0.02
C LYS A 31 -16.78 6.56 -0.71
N GLU A 32 -17.31 7.76 -0.90
CA GLU A 32 -16.59 8.87 -1.54
C GLU A 32 -15.40 9.33 -0.71
N PHE A 33 -15.54 9.30 0.62
CA PHE A 33 -14.47 9.66 1.56
C PHE A 33 -13.38 8.60 1.66
N GLY A 34 -13.75 7.31 1.57
CA GLY A 34 -12.79 6.20 1.64
C GLY A 34 -12.11 5.86 0.31
N ALA A 35 -12.69 6.24 -0.84
CA ALA A 35 -12.16 5.92 -2.16
C ALA A 35 -10.71 6.45 -2.40
N PRO A 36 -10.33 7.68 -2.02
CA PRO A 36 -8.96 8.16 -2.17
C PRO A 36 -7.93 7.31 -1.40
N PHE A 37 -8.30 6.82 -0.21
CA PHE A 37 -7.46 5.95 0.60
C PHE A 37 -7.32 4.55 0.00
N PHE A 38 -8.38 4.04 -0.61
CA PHE A 38 -8.32 2.79 -1.37
C PHE A 38 -7.37 2.88 -2.57
N TRP A 39 -7.45 3.96 -3.35
CA TRP A 39 -6.56 4.15 -4.51
C TRP A 39 -5.10 4.37 -4.10
N SER A 40 -4.84 5.13 -3.03
CA SER A 40 -3.48 5.29 -2.51
C SER A 40 -2.90 3.97 -2.02
N ALA A 41 -3.69 3.16 -1.31
CA ALA A 41 -3.28 1.82 -0.89
C ALA A 41 -2.92 0.93 -2.09
N ALA A 42 -3.73 0.94 -3.15
CA ALA A 42 -3.47 0.18 -4.38
C ALA A 42 -2.14 0.61 -5.05
N ILE A 43 -1.83 1.90 -5.06
CA ILE A 43 -0.55 2.42 -5.57
C ILE A 43 0.60 1.93 -4.69
N SER A 44 0.48 2.00 -3.37
CA SER A 44 1.51 1.52 -2.44
C SER A 44 1.80 0.03 -2.58
N PHE A 45 0.77 -0.81 -2.74
CA PHE A 45 0.96 -2.24 -3.01
C PHE A 45 1.57 -2.50 -4.39
N SER A 46 1.18 -1.73 -5.41
CA SER A 46 1.79 -1.84 -6.74
C SER A 46 3.28 -1.50 -6.73
N CYS A 47 3.66 -0.44 -6.01
CA CYS A 47 5.05 -0.05 -5.81
C CYS A 47 5.82 -1.10 -5.00
N ALA A 48 5.21 -1.68 -3.95
CA ALA A 48 5.80 -2.76 -3.17
C ALA A 48 6.11 -3.99 -4.04
N TRP A 49 5.15 -4.41 -4.84
CA TRP A 49 5.28 -5.54 -5.77
C TRP A 49 6.38 -5.30 -6.81
N PHE A 50 6.45 -4.09 -7.37
CA PHE A 50 7.48 -3.73 -8.34
C PHE A 50 8.88 -3.72 -7.71
N ALA A 51 9.01 -3.17 -6.50
CA ALA A 51 10.25 -3.18 -5.74
C ALA A 51 10.71 -4.60 -5.39
N GLU A 52 9.78 -5.48 -5.04
CA GLU A 52 10.04 -6.89 -4.77
C GLU A 52 10.54 -7.62 -6.03
N ARG A 53 9.86 -7.48 -7.17
CA ARG A 53 10.29 -8.10 -8.45
C ARG A 53 11.66 -7.65 -8.93
N ARG A 54 12.01 -6.38 -8.72
CA ARG A 54 13.36 -5.83 -9.02
C ARG A 54 14.43 -6.27 -8.01
N SER A 55 14.03 -6.75 -6.84
CA SER A 55 14.97 -7.28 -5.85
C SER A 55 15.37 -8.73 -6.12
N THR A 56 14.52 -9.50 -6.81
CA THR A 56 14.76 -10.91 -7.20
C THR A 56 15.55 -11.08 -8.48
N THR A 57 15.65 -10.05 -9.33
CA THR A 57 16.37 -10.07 -10.62
C THR A 57 17.81 -9.54 -10.53
N SER A 58 18.29 -9.25 -9.32
CA SER A 58 19.59 -8.64 -9.01
C SER A 58 20.38 -9.54 -8.08
#